data_AF-V5HX74-F1
#
_entry.id   AF-V5HX74-F1
#
_cell.length_a   1.000
_cell.length_b   1.000
_cell.length_c   1.000
_cell.angle_alpha   90.00
_cell.angle_beta   90.00
_cell.angle_gamma   90.00
#
_symmetry.space_group_name_H-M   'P 1'
#
loop_
_entity.id
_entity.type
_entity.pdbx_description
1 polymer ?
#
loop_
_entity_poly.entity_id
_entity_poly.type
_entity_poly.pdbx_seq_one_letter_code
_entity_poly.pdbx_strand_id
1 'polypeptide(L)'
;FFRAYSASKASCVLGDLSYASHVANVLGKPMLLSPGAAATSTPQSLPEAVCRRLEVPEGIRGHRMVPAMVHYRSLLLPHYRGKGEHLLLVDPGLPRHFAWTLDRLGLDSGQASSQAVE
;
A
#
# COMPACT_ATOMS: atom_id res chain seq x y z
N PHE A 1 -8.88 -0.52 -8.26
CA PHE A 1 -9.08 -1.98 -8.10
C PHE A 1 -8.24 -2.56 -6.96
N PHE A 2 -6.90 -2.61 -7.06
CA PHE A 2 -6.02 -3.25 -6.08
C PHE A 2 -6.34 -2.89 -4.61
N ARG A 3 -6.44 -1.59 -4.31
CA ARG A 3 -6.77 -1.06 -2.98
C ARG A 3 -8.09 -1.60 -2.40
N ALA A 4 -9.16 -1.55 -3.21
CA ALA A 4 -10.47 -2.08 -2.84
C ALA A 4 -10.46 -3.61 -2.68
N TYR A 5 -9.77 -4.32 -3.57
CA TYR A 5 -9.63 -5.76 -3.49
C TYR A 5 -8.89 -6.18 -2.21
N SER A 6 -7.76 -5.54 -1.90
CA SER A 6 -7.01 -5.78 -0.67
C SER A 6 -7.90 -5.56 0.56
N ALA A 7 -8.61 -4.42 0.61
CA ALA A 7 -9.51 -4.11 1.72
C ALA A 7 -10.62 -5.16 1.87
N SER A 8 -11.16 -5.71 0.78
CA SER A 8 -12.15 -6.80 0.83
C SER A 8 -11.65 -8.08 1.50
N LYS A 9 -10.32 -8.26 1.59
CA LYS A 9 -9.64 -9.35 2.31
C LYS A 9 -9.24 -8.97 3.73
N ALA A 10 -9.83 -7.90 4.27
CA ALA A 10 -9.51 -7.33 5.58
C ALA A 10 -8.02 -6.92 5.72
N SER A 11 -7.37 -6.57 4.60
CA SER A 11 -5.99 -6.12 4.55
C SER A 11 -5.90 -4.78 3.81
N CYS A 12 -5.51 -3.71 4.49
CA CYS A 12 -5.48 -2.39 3.88
C CYS A 12 -4.08 -1.97 3.48
N VAL A 13 -3.96 -1.32 2.33
CA VAL A 13 -2.74 -0.60 1.98
C VAL A 13 -2.51 0.49 3.02
N LEU A 14 -1.28 0.58 3.54
CA LEU A 14 -0.86 1.67 4.42
C LEU A 14 -1.09 3.04 3.75
N GLY A 15 -1.69 3.97 4.48
CA GLY A 15 -2.01 5.32 4.01
C GLY A 15 -3.23 5.40 3.09
N ASP A 16 -4.02 4.31 2.98
CA ASP A 16 -5.22 4.30 2.16
C ASP A 16 -6.38 5.04 2.86
N LEU A 17 -6.64 6.28 2.44
CA LEU A 17 -7.72 7.09 2.98
C LEU A 17 -9.12 6.75 2.43
N SER A 18 -9.20 5.93 1.39
CA SER A 18 -10.45 5.68 0.66
C SER A 18 -11.10 4.35 1.04
N TYR A 19 -10.29 3.31 1.26
CA TYR A 19 -10.77 1.95 1.50
C TYR A 19 -10.38 1.40 2.87
N ALA A 20 -9.38 1.98 3.56
CA ALA A 20 -9.01 1.46 4.88
C ALA A 20 -10.07 1.70 5.95
N SER A 21 -10.89 2.73 5.79
CA SER A 21 -12.03 3.02 6.66
C SER A 21 -13.10 1.91 6.65
N HIS A 22 -13.06 1.04 5.64
CA HIS A 22 -13.95 -0.11 5.53
C HIS A 22 -13.43 -1.33 6.27
N VAL A 23 -12.24 -1.30 6.87
CA VAL A 23 -11.74 -2.41 7.67
C VAL A 23 -11.56 -1.95 9.11
N ALA A 24 -12.28 -2.57 10.03
CA ALA A 24 -12.20 -2.28 11.45
C ALA A 24 -11.85 -3.53 12.25
N ASN A 25 -11.13 -3.34 13.36
CA ASN A 25 -10.89 -4.42 14.31
C ASN A 25 -12.06 -4.52 15.28
N VAL A 26 -12.84 -5.58 15.17
CA VAL A 26 -13.96 -5.91 16.05
C VAL A 26 -13.54 -7.10 16.91
N LEU A 27 -13.44 -6.91 18.23
CA LEU A 27 -13.01 -7.95 19.17
C LEU A 27 -11.69 -8.63 18.77
N GLY A 28 -10.72 -7.83 18.32
CA GLY A 28 -9.40 -8.30 17.91
C GLY A 28 -9.36 -8.99 16.54
N LYS A 29 -10.47 -9.02 15.79
CA LYS A 29 -10.52 -9.57 14.43
C LYS A 29 -10.76 -8.46 13.40
N PRO A 30 -9.99 -8.41 12.31
CA PRO A 30 -10.24 -7.46 11.24
C PRO A 30 -11.50 -7.87 10.47
N MET A 31 -12.44 -6.94 10.31
CA MET A 31 -13.73 -7.17 9.68
C MET A 31 -14.02 -6.08 8.65
N LEU A 32 -14.57 -6.50 7.50
CA LEU A 32 -15.05 -5.60 6.48
C LEU A 32 -16.38 -4.98 6.91
N LEU A 33 -16.45 -3.65 6.89
CA LEU A 33 -17.62 -2.86 7.17
C LEU A 33 -18.39 -2.55 5.89
N SER A 34 -19.71 -2.55 6.00
CA SER A 34 -20.60 -2.09 4.92
C SER A 34 -20.30 -0.62 4.58
N PRO A 35 -20.30 -0.23 3.29
CA PRO A 35 -19.96 1.13 2.88
C PRO A 35 -20.78 2.24 3.54
N GLY A 36 -22.05 1.98 3.89
CA GLY A 36 -22.93 2.93 4.56
C GLY A 36 -22.77 3.04 6.08
N ALA A 37 -21.84 2.32 6.70
CA ALA A 37 -21.61 2.41 8.14
C ALA A 37 -20.90 3.72 8.50
N ALA A 38 -21.34 4.43 9.55
CA ALA A 38 -20.76 5.71 9.96
C ALA A 38 -19.23 5.65 10.22
N ALA A 39 -18.72 4.49 10.61
CA ALA A 39 -17.30 4.23 10.83
C ALA A 39 -16.44 4.34 9.55
N THR A 40 -17.02 4.26 8.35
CA THR A 40 -16.31 4.39 7.06
C THR A 40 -15.84 5.81 6.75
N SER A 41 -16.18 6.79 7.59
CA SER A 41 -15.72 8.18 7.51
C SER A 41 -14.38 8.44 8.22
N THR A 42 -13.87 7.46 8.97
CA THR A 42 -12.64 7.59 9.75
C THR A 42 -11.42 7.09 8.96
N PRO A 43 -10.27 7.79 9.01
CA PRO A 43 -9.07 7.32 8.32
C PRO A 43 -8.58 5.99 8.90
N GLN A 44 -7.68 5.31 8.18
CA GLN A 44 -7.00 4.11 8.65
C GLN A 44 -6.51 4.29 10.10
N SER A 45 -6.87 3.36 10.98
CA SER A 45 -6.26 3.29 12.31
C SER A 45 -4.93 2.57 12.21
N LEU A 46 -3.85 3.24 12.60
CA LEU A 46 -2.52 2.66 12.61
C LEU A 46 -2.16 2.22 14.04
N PRO A 47 -1.52 1.04 14.21
CA PRO A 47 -0.99 0.64 15.50
C PRO A 47 0.04 1.65 16.03
N GLU A 48 0.08 1.85 17.34
CA GLU A 48 1.01 2.79 18.00
C GLU A 48 2.48 2.54 17.60
N ALA A 49 2.89 1.27 17.53
CA ALA A 49 4.23 0.89 17.11
C ALA A 49 4.57 1.34 15.68
N VAL A 50 3.58 1.37 14.78
CA VAL A 50 3.74 1.87 13.41
C VAL A 50 3.88 3.39 13.43
N CYS A 51 3.02 4.09 14.17
CA CYS A 51 3.12 5.55 14.32
C CYS A 51 4.48 5.98 14.89
N ARG A 52 4.96 5.29 15.93
CA ARG A 52 6.28 5.53 16.53
C ARG A 52 7.41 5.33 15.52
N ARG A 53 7.39 4.25 14.74
CA ARG A 53 8.42 3.97 13.72
C ARG A 53 8.41 4.98 12.57
N LEU A 54 7.23 5.42 12.16
CA LEU A 54 7.04 6.43 11.11
C LEU A 54 7.17 7.86 11.63
N GLU A 55 7.43 8.07 12.92
CA GLU A 55 7.55 9.39 13.55
C GLU A 55 6.32 10.29 13.26
N VAL A 56 5.14 9.70 13.16
CA VAL A 56 3.87 10.42 12.94
C VAL A 56 3.05 10.49 14.23
N PRO A 57 2.30 11.59 14.46
CA PRO A 57 1.38 11.67 15.59
C PRO A 57 0.33 10.56 15.54
N GLU A 58 -0.08 10.07 16.71
CA GLU A 58 -1.21 9.16 16.79
C GLU A 58 -2.53 9.87 16.43
N GLY A 59 -3.50 9.06 15.99
CA GLY A 59 -4.84 9.51 15.68
C GLY A 59 -4.98 10.14 14.29
N ILE A 60 -6.19 10.66 14.03
CA ILE A 60 -6.67 11.07 12.71
C ILE A 60 -5.68 12.00 11.98
N ARG A 61 -5.06 12.94 12.70
CA ARG A 61 -4.15 13.92 12.10
C ARG A 61 -2.89 13.27 11.54
N GLY A 62 -2.16 12.48 12.33
CA GLY A 62 -0.94 11.86 11.84
C GLY A 62 -1.19 10.68 10.92
N HIS A 63 -2.27 9.91 11.11
CA HIS A 63 -2.61 8.82 10.21
C HIS A 63 -2.90 9.30 8.77
N ARG A 64 -3.41 10.54 8.62
CA ARG A 64 -3.62 11.18 7.31
C ARG A 64 -2.34 11.69 6.65
N MET A 65 -1.23 11.78 7.39
CA MET A 65 0.06 12.20 6.84
C MET A 65 0.76 11.07 6.08
N VAL A 66 0.36 9.82 6.31
CA VAL A 66 0.96 8.66 5.66
C VAL A 66 0.42 8.53 4.23
N PRO A 67 1.27 8.61 3.19
CA PRO A 67 0.83 8.46 1.81
C PRO A 67 0.39 7.02 1.54
N ALA A 68 -0.52 6.85 0.57
CA ALA A 68 -0.92 5.52 0.13
C ALA A 68 0.29 4.78 -0.46
N MET A 69 0.67 3.68 0.18
CA MET A 69 1.85 2.88 -0.16
C MET A 69 1.55 1.93 -1.33
N VAL A 70 1.25 2.51 -2.50
CA VAL A 70 1.02 1.80 -3.76
C VAL A 70 1.94 2.37 -4.83
N HIS A 71 2.79 1.52 -5.41
CA HIS A 71 3.67 1.89 -6.49
C HIS A 71 3.52 0.91 -7.66
N TYR A 72 3.30 1.45 -8.86
CA TYR A 72 3.16 0.67 -10.09
C TYR A 72 4.54 0.44 -10.70
N ARG A 73 5.20 -0.66 -10.35
CA ARG A 73 6.61 -0.92 -10.68
C ARG A 73 6.86 -1.27 -12.14
N SER A 74 5.93 -1.99 -12.78
CA SER A 74 6.18 -2.51 -14.13
C SER A 74 4.92 -2.59 -14.98
N LEU A 75 5.05 -2.27 -16.26
CA LEU A 75 4.00 -2.39 -17.28
C LEU A 75 4.51 -3.30 -18.40
N LEU A 76 3.83 -4.42 -18.65
CA LEU A 76 4.05 -5.24 -19.83
C LEU A 76 3.06 -4.83 -20.92
N LEU A 77 3.59 -4.43 -22.07
CA LEU A 77 2.82 -4.07 -23.26
C LEU A 77 3.01 -5.16 -24.32
N PRO A 78 2.02 -6.04 -24.52
CA PRO A 78 2.17 -7.15 -25.45
C PRO A 78 2.34 -6.68 -26.89
N HIS A 79 3.30 -7.27 -27.63
CA HIS A 79 3.51 -7.04 -29.06
C HIS A 79 3.83 -5.59 -29.47
N TYR A 80 4.20 -4.76 -28.50
CA TYR A 80 4.41 -3.32 -28.71
C TYR A 80 5.78 -2.99 -29.30
N ARG A 81 6.78 -3.88 -29.17
CA ARG A 81 8.15 -3.66 -29.67
C ARG A 81 8.31 -4.03 -31.16
N GLY A 82 7.26 -4.55 -31.79
CA GLY A 82 7.28 -5.07 -33.17
C GLY A 82 7.71 -6.54 -33.23
N LYS A 83 7.50 -7.20 -34.38
CA LYS A 83 7.85 -8.62 -34.62
C LYS A 83 7.31 -9.62 -33.58
N GLY A 84 6.22 -9.29 -32.92
CA GLY A 84 5.62 -10.13 -31.87
C GLY A 84 6.26 -9.99 -30.49
N GLU A 85 7.28 -9.14 -30.31
CA GLU A 85 7.95 -8.94 -29.03
C GLU A 85 7.15 -8.03 -28.09
N HIS A 86 7.14 -8.38 -26.80
CA HIS A 86 6.54 -7.57 -25.76
C HIS A 86 7.49 -6.44 -25.32
N LEU A 87 6.95 -5.31 -24.90
CA LEU A 87 7.71 -4.22 -24.28
C LEU A 87 7.46 -4.21 -22.77
N LEU A 88 8.50 -4.41 -21.97
CA LEU A 88 8.43 -4.28 -20.51
C LEU A 88 9.00 -2.92 -20.09
N LEU A 89 8.16 -2.10 -19.48
CA LEU A 89 8.57 -0.86 -18.82
C LEU A 89 8.72 -1.15 -17.32
N VAL A 90 9.86 -0.81 -16.72
CA VAL A 90 10.14 -1.01 -15.29
C VAL A 90 10.65 0.28 -14.70
N ASP A 91 10.11 0.68 -13.55
CA ASP A 91 10.75 1.67 -12.68
C ASP A 91 11.89 0.97 -11.91
N PRO A 92 13.16 1.34 -12.16
CA PRO A 92 14.30 0.68 -11.53
C PRO A 92 14.39 0.96 -10.02
N GLY A 93 13.71 2.01 -9.53
CA GLY A 93 13.74 2.43 -8.14
C GLY A 93 12.37 2.41 -7.48
N LEU A 94 12.37 2.48 -6.15
CA LEU A 94 11.16 2.82 -5.40
C LEU A 94 11.07 4.35 -5.24
N PRO A 95 9.85 4.92 -5.21
CA PRO A 95 9.66 6.30 -4.81
C PRO A 95 10.32 6.55 -3.44
N ARG A 96 10.91 7.73 -3.24
CA ARG A 96 11.68 8.05 -2.02
C ARG A 96 10.89 7.82 -0.72
N HIS A 97 9.62 8.26 -0.69
CA HIS A 97 8.74 8.04 0.46
C HIS A 97 8.46 6.56 0.70
N PHE A 98 8.43 5.75 -0.37
CA PHE A 98 8.17 4.32 -0.29
C PHE A 98 9.37 3.61 0.36
N ALA A 99 10.57 3.86 -0.16
CA ALA A 99 11.81 3.33 0.39
C ALA A 99 12.03 3.76 1.86
N TRP A 100 11.82 5.04 2.17
CA TRP A 100 11.91 5.55 3.55
C TRP A 100 10.94 4.84 4.50
N THR A 101 9.70 4.62 4.05
CA THR A 101 8.69 3.93 4.89
C THR A 101 9.07 2.47 5.12
N LEU A 102 9.60 1.78 4.12
CA LEU A 102 10.09 0.40 4.28
C LEU A 102 11.24 0.32 5.27
N ASP A 103 12.23 1.21 5.15
CA ASP A 103 13.36 1.32 6.07
C ASP A 103 12.90 1.55 7.51
N ARG A 104 12.05 2.57 7.74
CA ARG A 104 11.49 2.87 9.06
C ARG A 104 10.70 1.72 9.68
N LEU A 105 10.03 0.92 8.85
CA LEU A 105 9.28 -0.24 9.32
C LEU A 105 10.14 -1.51 9.44
N GLY A 106 11.41 -1.48 9.01
CA GLY A 106 12.29 -2.65 8.97
C GLY A 106 11.83 -3.70 7.96
N LEU A 107 11.20 -3.26 6.87
CA LEU A 107 10.66 -4.09 5.79
C LEU A 107 11.58 -4.12 4.56
N ASP A 108 12.69 -3.39 4.58
CA ASP A 108 13.65 -3.36 3.49
C ASP A 108 14.42 -4.68 3.46
N SER A 109 13.86 -5.66 2.75
CA SER A 109 14.56 -6.88 2.39
C SER A 109 15.32 -6.57 1.12
N GLY A 110 16.65 -6.43 1.21
CA GLY A 110 17.55 -6.03 0.14
C GLY A 110 17.59 -6.93 -1.12
N GLN A 111 16.51 -7.61 -1.49
CA GLN A 111 16.37 -8.40 -2.69
C GLN A 111 14.94 -8.33 -3.25
N ALA A 112 14.77 -7.61 -4.35
CA ALA A 112 13.68 -7.86 -5.29
C ALA A 112 14.23 -7.82 -6.73
N SER A 113 14.83 -8.95 -7.10
CA SER A 113 14.95 -9.52 -8.44
C SER A 113 15.56 -8.62 -9.52
N SER A 114 16.90 -8.56 -9.51
CA SER A 114 17.65 -8.66 -10.75
C SER A 114 17.51 -10.11 -11.26
N GLN A 115 16.47 -10.36 -12.03
CA GLN A 115 16.56 -11.34 -13.10
C GLN A 115 16.20 -10.58 -14.36
N ALA A 116 17.25 -10.10 -15.02
CA ALA A 116 17.25 -9.90 -16.44
C ALA A 116 16.72 -11.20 -17.06
N VAL A 117 15.61 -11.10 -17.79
CA VAL A 117 15.27 -12.09 -18.80
C VAL A 117 15.92 -11.55 -20.07
N GLU A 118 16.99 -12.23 -20.49
CA GLU A 118 17.52 -12.17 -21.86
C GLU A 118 16.44 -12.54 -22.88
#